data_AF-A0A2P2I1Y3-F1
#
_entry.id   AF-A0A2P2I1Y3-F1
#
_cell.length_a   1.000
_cell.length_b   1.000
_cell.length_c   1.000
_cell.angle_alpha   90.00
_cell.angle_beta   90.00
_cell.angle_gamma   90.00
#
_symmetry.space_group_name_H-M   'P 1'
#
loop_
_entity.id
_entity.type
_entity.pdbx_description
1 polymer ?
#
loop_
_entity_poly.entity_id
_entity_poly.type
_entity_poly.pdbx_seq_one_letter_code
_entity_poly.pdbx_strand_id
1 'polypeptide(L)'
;LRQSSCLQTLTNMGKPGGRKMGGKHLNSHTSGRRWKERYATMKKDIDQVDDDLNPQKAYELLNQRVDLDKPGEGQHYCILCAIYFINKLTLQIHIKTKAHKKRVKQLRLAPHTQEEADSAAGMGNFKMPTERIVRNITVDDQNRDPAYLQDQDQQEQKDIAAAFADDTKTKKKETIFIPVKSRLDATVNKELL
;
A
#
# COMPACT_ATOMS: atom_id res chain seq x y z
N LEU A 1 14.15 27.26 -93.03
CA LEU A 1 13.12 26.24 -93.29
C LEU A 1 13.57 24.88 -92.77
N ARG A 2 13.06 24.47 -91.61
CA ARG A 2 12.57 23.12 -91.28
C ARG A 2 12.20 23.12 -89.80
N GLN A 3 10.96 23.49 -89.55
CA GLN A 3 10.24 22.95 -88.41
C GLN A 3 9.77 21.55 -88.84
N SER A 4 10.06 20.54 -88.02
CA SER A 4 9.42 19.23 -88.11
C SER A 4 9.40 18.61 -86.72
N SER A 5 8.31 18.95 -86.03
CA SER A 5 7.49 18.10 -85.16
C SER A 5 8.00 16.69 -84.82
N CYS A 6 8.07 16.37 -83.53
CA CYS A 6 7.54 15.09 -83.04
C CYS A 6 7.17 15.18 -81.55
N LEU A 7 5.87 15.28 -81.34
CA LEU A 7 5.01 14.69 -80.32
C LEU A 7 5.56 14.21 -78.96
N GLN A 8 4.77 14.59 -77.96
CA GLN A 8 4.72 14.19 -76.56
C GLN A 8 4.92 12.68 -76.31
N THR A 9 5.74 12.36 -75.30
CA THR A 9 5.51 11.18 -74.44
C THR A 9 5.51 11.61 -72.97
N LEU A 10 4.37 11.35 -72.33
CA LEU A 10 4.15 11.44 -70.90
C LEU A 10 4.91 10.30 -70.21
N THR A 11 5.95 10.62 -69.44
CA THR A 11 6.42 9.75 -68.35
C THR A 11 6.58 10.60 -67.09
N ASN A 12 5.48 10.66 -66.36
CA ASN A 12 5.37 10.48 -64.91
C ASN A 12 6.71 10.27 -64.15
N MET A 13 7.58 11.28 -64.10
CA MET A 13 8.70 11.30 -63.16
C MET A 13 8.14 11.78 -61.83
N GLY A 14 7.69 10.80 -61.04
CA GLY A 14 7.04 11.00 -59.75
C GLY A 14 7.76 12.02 -58.88
N LYS A 15 6.96 12.89 -58.24
CA LYS A 15 7.38 13.75 -57.13
C LYS A 15 8.38 12.98 -56.27
N PRO A 16 9.60 13.50 -56.02
CA PRO A 16 10.56 12.83 -55.17
C PRO A 16 9.85 12.50 -53.87
N GLY A 17 9.73 11.18 -53.61
CA GLY A 17 8.95 10.64 -52.51
C GLY A 17 9.26 11.43 -51.25
N GLY A 18 8.21 11.97 -50.63
CA GLY A 18 8.33 12.67 -49.37
C GLY A 18 9.25 11.85 -48.48
N ARG A 19 10.37 12.44 -48.08
CA ARG A 19 11.29 11.79 -47.14
C ARG A 19 10.38 11.29 -46.03
N LYS A 20 10.39 9.98 -45.76
CA LYS A 20 9.86 9.47 -44.50
C LYS A 20 10.72 10.15 -43.45
N MET A 21 10.29 11.34 -43.03
CA MET A 21 10.67 11.89 -41.76
C MET A 21 10.18 10.81 -40.83
N GLY A 22 11.10 9.96 -40.37
CA GLY A 22 10.94 9.17 -39.18
C GLY A 22 10.73 10.21 -38.09
N GLY A 23 9.51 10.72 -38.03
CA GLY A 23 9.07 11.68 -37.06
C GLY A 23 9.28 10.96 -35.76
N LYS A 24 10.34 11.33 -35.05
CA LYS A 24 10.43 11.08 -33.64
C LYS A 24 9.19 11.79 -33.10
N HIS A 25 8.10 11.06 -32.94
CA HIS A 25 7.08 11.38 -31.96
C HIS A 25 7.82 11.29 -30.62
N LEU A 26 8.64 12.31 -30.34
CA LEU A 26 9.09 12.58 -28.99
C LEU A 26 7.77 12.79 -28.27
N ASN A 27 7.41 11.84 -27.43
CA ASN A 27 6.24 11.91 -26.59
C ASN A 27 6.38 13.13 -25.66
N SER A 28 6.14 14.33 -26.18
CA SER A 28 6.44 15.61 -25.53
C SER A 28 5.38 16.01 -24.50
N HIS A 29 4.26 15.27 -24.45
CA HIS A 29 3.17 15.49 -23.50
C HIS A 29 2.99 14.35 -22.48
N THR A 30 3.90 13.36 -22.42
CA THR A 30 3.76 12.21 -21.49
C THR A 30 4.47 12.38 -20.16
N SER A 31 5.18 13.49 -19.92
CA SER A 31 5.78 13.78 -18.60
C SER A 31 4.71 13.78 -17.49
N GLY A 32 3.53 14.35 -17.79
CA GLY A 32 2.38 14.37 -16.87
C GLY A 32 1.75 12.99 -16.62
N ARG A 33 1.60 12.15 -17.65
CA ARG A 33 1.08 10.77 -17.49
C ARG A 33 2.05 9.91 -16.69
N ARG A 34 3.33 9.94 -17.06
CA ARG A 34 4.40 9.24 -16.34
C ARG A 34 4.59 9.75 -14.91
N TRP A 35 4.24 10.99 -14.59
CA TRP A 35 4.25 11.50 -13.20
C TRP A 35 3.05 11.01 -12.40
N LYS A 36 1.84 11.05 -12.98
CA LYS A 36 0.60 10.60 -12.34
C LYS A 36 0.61 9.09 -12.07
N GLU A 37 1.02 8.27 -13.04
CA GLU A 37 1.19 6.82 -12.87
C GLU A 37 2.28 6.49 -11.84
N ARG A 38 3.31 7.33 -11.77
CA ARG A 38 4.38 7.19 -10.79
C ARG A 38 3.90 7.50 -9.38
N TYR A 39 3.08 8.54 -9.15
CA TYR A 39 2.49 8.82 -7.83
C TYR A 39 1.67 7.65 -7.29
N ALA A 40 0.88 6.99 -8.14
CA ALA A 40 0.10 5.81 -7.75
C ALA A 40 0.95 4.58 -7.38
N THR A 41 2.20 4.53 -7.85
CA THR A 41 3.17 3.46 -7.57
C THR A 41 4.32 3.96 -6.69
N MET A 42 4.19 5.15 -6.08
CA MET A 42 5.25 5.73 -5.27
C MET A 42 5.46 4.90 -4.01
N LYS A 43 6.72 4.88 -3.59
CA LYS A 43 7.13 4.31 -2.32
C LYS A 43 6.58 5.16 -1.19
N LYS A 44 6.47 4.55 0.00
CA LYS A 44 6.11 5.27 1.22
C LYS A 44 6.94 6.55 1.38
N ASP A 45 6.27 7.62 1.79
CA ASP A 45 6.91 8.89 2.06
C ASP A 45 7.79 8.83 3.32
N ILE A 46 8.56 9.88 3.59
CA ILE A 46 9.58 9.87 4.65
C ILE A 46 8.91 9.77 6.03
N ASP A 47 7.87 10.57 6.25
CA ASP A 47 7.01 10.58 7.42
C ASP A 47 6.34 9.22 7.68
N GLN A 48 5.80 8.58 6.63
CA GLN A 48 5.21 7.24 6.75
C GLN A 48 6.26 6.18 7.14
N VAL A 49 7.48 6.29 6.60
CA VAL A 49 8.58 5.39 6.98
C VAL A 49 9.07 5.67 8.40
N ASP A 50 8.98 6.91 8.87
CA ASP A 50 9.30 7.26 10.24
C ASP A 50 8.35 6.61 11.24
N ASP A 51 7.06 6.56 10.92
CA ASP A 51 6.09 5.83 11.72
C ASP A 51 6.38 4.32 11.75
N ASP A 52 6.85 3.75 10.63
CA ASP A 52 7.24 2.35 10.52
C ASP A 52 8.53 2.03 11.31
N LEU A 53 9.38 3.04 11.57
CA LEU A 53 10.63 2.87 12.31
C LEU A 53 10.41 2.67 13.82
N ASN A 54 9.20 2.88 14.32
CA ASN A 54 8.84 2.57 15.69
C ASN A 54 9.13 1.09 16.00
N PRO A 55 9.76 0.75 17.14
CA PRO A 55 10.32 -0.58 17.38
C PRO A 55 9.27 -1.70 17.30
N GLN A 56 8.04 -1.44 17.73
CA GLN A 56 6.94 -2.40 17.64
C GLN A 56 6.55 -2.70 16.19
N LYS A 57 6.31 -1.65 15.39
CA LYS A 57 5.96 -1.78 13.97
C LYS A 57 7.12 -2.34 13.15
N ALA A 58 8.34 -1.88 13.40
CA ALA A 58 9.54 -2.38 12.74
C ALA A 58 9.71 -3.89 12.97
N TYR A 59 9.46 -4.37 14.19
CA TYR A 59 9.52 -5.79 14.51
C TYR A 59 8.47 -6.60 13.74
N GLU A 60 7.22 -6.13 13.71
CA GLU A 60 6.15 -6.76 12.94
C GLU A 60 6.44 -6.78 11.43
N LEU A 61 6.97 -5.68 10.88
CA LEU A 61 7.31 -5.55 9.47
C LEU A 61 8.50 -6.45 9.05
N LEU A 62 9.43 -6.75 9.96
CA LEU A 62 10.50 -7.71 9.73
C LEU A 62 9.98 -9.15 9.85
N ASN A 63 9.05 -9.39 10.77
CA ASN A 63 8.47 -10.69 11.06
C ASN A 63 7.13 -10.95 10.35
N GLN A 64 6.94 -10.42 9.15
CA GLN A 64 5.71 -10.64 8.35
C GLN A 64 5.48 -12.11 8.05
N ARG A 65 4.24 -12.54 7.80
CA ARG A 65 3.95 -13.89 7.28
C ARG A 65 4.42 -14.05 5.83
N VAL A 66 4.51 -15.32 5.38
CA VAL A 66 4.80 -15.64 3.97
C VAL A 66 3.63 -15.19 3.09
N ASP A 67 3.91 -14.31 2.14
CA ASP A 67 2.91 -13.72 1.24
C ASP A 67 3.33 -13.92 -0.22
N LEU A 68 2.56 -14.72 -0.96
CA LEU A 68 2.87 -15.15 -2.33
C LEU A 68 2.74 -14.02 -3.37
N ASP A 69 2.00 -12.96 -3.06
CA ASP A 69 1.80 -11.84 -3.98
C ASP A 69 3.01 -10.88 -3.97
N LYS A 70 3.84 -10.96 -2.92
CA LYS A 70 5.02 -10.11 -2.74
C LYS A 70 6.29 -10.82 -3.25
N PRO A 71 7.25 -10.06 -3.81
CA PRO A 71 8.51 -10.66 -4.26
C PRO A 71 9.30 -11.20 -3.07
N GLY A 72 9.91 -12.37 -3.25
CA GLY A 72 10.63 -13.07 -2.18
C GLY A 72 9.71 -13.45 -1.01
N GLU A 73 8.42 -13.68 -1.28
CA GLU A 73 7.45 -14.16 -0.29
C GLU A 73 7.27 -13.23 0.92
N GLY A 74 7.61 -11.95 0.77
CA GLY A 74 7.61 -10.97 1.86
C GLY A 74 8.76 -11.15 2.86
N GLN A 75 9.71 -12.06 2.61
CA GLN A 75 10.77 -12.41 3.57
C GLN A 75 11.91 -11.39 3.62
N HIS A 76 12.28 -10.78 2.49
CA HIS A 76 13.43 -9.87 2.41
C HIS A 76 12.98 -8.43 2.21
N TYR A 77 12.75 -7.72 3.31
CA TYR A 77 12.14 -6.40 3.31
C TYR A 77 13.07 -5.30 3.85
N CYS A 78 13.24 -4.19 3.14
CA CYS A 78 13.94 -3.03 3.68
C CYS A 78 12.94 -1.99 4.22
N ILE A 79 12.87 -1.80 5.55
CA ILE A 79 11.96 -0.84 6.19
C ILE A 79 12.21 0.59 5.68
N LEU A 80 13.48 1.01 5.64
CA LEU A 80 13.88 2.38 5.31
C LEU A 80 13.46 2.82 3.90
N CYS A 81 13.44 1.89 2.95
CA CYS A 81 13.08 2.14 1.55
C CYS A 81 11.67 1.65 1.19
N ALA A 82 11.02 0.87 2.07
CA ALA A 82 9.77 0.18 1.85
C ALA A 82 9.75 -0.66 0.56
N ILE A 83 10.75 -1.52 0.37
CA ILE A 83 10.90 -2.38 -0.83
C ILE A 83 11.14 -3.82 -0.41
N TYR A 84 10.47 -4.73 -1.10
CA TYR A 84 10.67 -6.17 -1.01
C TYR A 84 11.67 -6.66 -2.06
N PHE A 85 12.48 -7.64 -1.69
CA PHE A 85 13.52 -8.23 -2.51
C PHE A 85 13.31 -9.74 -2.64
N ILE A 86 13.84 -10.32 -3.72
CA ILE A 86 13.68 -11.75 -4.01
C ILE A 86 14.62 -12.60 -3.14
N ASN A 87 15.87 -12.15 -2.94
CA ASN A 87 16.92 -12.91 -2.25
C ASN A 87 17.64 -12.07 -1.19
N LYS A 88 18.16 -12.71 -0.13
CA LYS A 88 19.03 -12.06 0.87
C LYS A 88 20.18 -11.29 0.23
N LEU A 89 20.86 -11.87 -0.76
CA LEU A 89 21.98 -11.25 -1.48
C LEU A 89 21.60 -9.91 -2.13
N THR A 90 20.41 -9.84 -2.74
CA THR A 90 19.93 -8.62 -3.40
C THR A 90 19.66 -7.50 -2.40
N LEU A 91 19.17 -7.85 -1.20
CA LEU A 91 19.03 -6.90 -0.09
C LEU A 91 20.40 -6.39 0.40
N GLN A 92 21.41 -7.28 0.54
CA GLN A 92 22.76 -6.85 0.94
C GLN A 92 23.35 -5.84 -0.05
N ILE A 93 23.16 -6.08 -1.35
CA ILE A 93 23.59 -5.18 -2.40
C ILE A 93 22.83 -3.84 -2.28
N HIS A 94 21.50 -3.90 -2.08
CA HIS A 94 20.65 -2.72 -1.91
C HIS A 94 21.16 -1.80 -0.78
N ILE A 95 21.46 -2.34 0.41
CA ILE A 95 21.92 -1.56 1.57
C ILE A 95 23.23 -0.80 1.25
N LYS A 96 24.10 -1.38 0.40
CA LYS A 96 25.36 -0.75 -0.02
C LYS A 96 25.16 0.37 -1.05
N THR A 97 24.03 0.40 -1.77
CA THR A 97 23.75 1.38 -2.84
C THR A 97 23.62 2.82 -2.32
N LYS A 98 23.87 3.78 -3.22
CA LYS A 98 23.75 5.21 -2.92
C LYS A 98 22.31 5.62 -2.60
N ALA A 99 21.32 4.99 -3.24
CA ALA A 99 19.91 5.30 -3.02
C ALA A 99 19.49 5.03 -1.57
N HIS A 100 19.86 3.86 -1.05
CA HIS A 100 19.62 3.50 0.35
C HIS A 100 20.32 4.46 1.32
N LYS A 101 21.62 4.70 1.11
CA LYS A 101 22.41 5.64 1.94
C LYS A 101 21.84 7.06 1.93
N LYS A 102 21.25 7.51 0.80
CA LYS A 102 20.56 8.80 0.72
C LYS A 102 19.28 8.79 1.57
N ARG A 103 18.50 7.71 1.52
CA ARG A 103 17.28 7.56 2.32
C ARG A 103 17.55 7.55 3.82
N VAL A 104 18.59 6.84 4.26
CA VAL A 104 19.06 6.86 5.65
C VAL A 104 19.38 8.29 6.09
N LYS A 105 20.09 9.06 5.26
CA LYS A 105 20.41 10.45 5.56
C LYS A 105 19.17 11.34 5.67
N GLN A 106 18.13 11.09 4.87
CA GLN A 106 16.86 11.82 4.96
C GLN A 106 16.16 11.53 6.30
N LEU A 107 16.10 10.27 6.71
CA LEU A 107 15.45 9.83 7.95
C LEU A 107 16.21 10.27 9.23
N ARG A 108 17.44 10.78 9.11
CA ARG A 108 18.17 11.37 10.24
C ARG A 108 17.59 12.71 10.65
N LEU A 109 16.94 13.42 9.74
CA LEU A 109 16.20 14.63 10.07
C LEU A 109 14.82 14.22 10.57
N ALA A 110 14.28 14.99 11.52
CA ALA A 110 12.88 14.84 11.90
C ALA A 110 11.98 15.03 10.65
N PRO A 111 10.89 14.26 10.52
CA PRO A 111 9.97 14.43 9.41
C PRO A 111 9.30 15.81 9.49
N HIS A 112 9.03 16.38 8.32
CA HIS A 112 8.34 17.66 8.22
C HIS A 112 6.89 17.50 8.68
N THR A 113 6.48 18.28 9.68
CA THR A 113 5.13 18.26 10.23
C THR A 113 4.35 19.51 9.84
N GLN A 114 3.01 19.43 9.86
CA GLN A 114 2.18 20.60 9.54
C GLN A 114 2.43 21.77 10.51
N GLU A 115 2.65 21.47 11.79
CA GLU A 115 2.98 22.46 12.83
C GLU A 115 4.26 23.25 12.51
N GLU A 116 5.25 22.60 11.88
CA GLU A 116 6.48 23.23 11.43
C GLU A 116 6.22 24.20 10.27
N ALA A 117 5.36 23.81 9.31
CA ALA A 117 4.95 24.67 8.21
C ALA A 117 4.17 25.90 8.71
N ASP A 118 3.24 25.72 9.64
CA ASP A 118 2.47 26.81 10.22
C ASP A 118 3.39 27.77 11.00
N SER A 119 4.35 27.22 11.75
CA SER A 119 5.36 28.03 12.45
C SER A 119 6.23 28.83 11.48
N ALA A 120 6.63 28.24 10.34
CA ALA A 120 7.38 28.93 9.30
C ALA A 120 6.56 30.01 8.58
N ALA A 121 5.23 29.84 8.49
CA ALA A 121 4.30 30.84 7.99
C ALA A 121 4.02 31.99 8.98
N GLY A 122 4.62 31.94 10.18
CA GLY A 122 4.45 32.94 11.25
C GLY A 122 3.30 32.62 12.21
N MET A 123 2.69 31.44 12.12
CA MET A 123 1.60 30.96 12.97
C MET A 123 2.13 30.02 14.08
N GLY A 124 3.26 30.34 14.72
CA GLY A 124 3.83 29.50 15.76
C GLY A 124 5.23 29.91 16.20
N ASN A 125 5.86 29.07 17.02
CA ASN A 125 7.21 29.29 17.51
C ASN A 125 8.21 28.47 16.69
N PHE A 126 9.20 29.13 16.09
CA PHE A 126 10.23 28.44 15.30
C PHE A 126 11.03 27.44 16.16
N LYS A 127 11.10 26.19 15.71
CA LYS A 127 11.91 25.13 16.32
C LYS A 127 12.97 24.70 15.30
N MET A 128 14.21 24.55 15.75
CA MET A 128 15.27 24.05 14.88
C MET A 128 15.10 22.54 14.62
N PRO A 129 15.40 22.05 13.40
CA PRO A 129 15.35 20.63 13.10
C PRO A 129 16.33 19.83 13.99
N THR A 130 15.82 18.79 14.63
CA THR A 130 16.64 17.88 15.45
C THR A 130 17.19 16.73 14.59
N GLU A 131 18.49 16.45 14.71
CA GLU A 131 19.11 15.29 14.07
C GLU A 131 19.07 14.06 15.00
N ARG A 132 18.74 12.89 14.45
CA ARG A 132 18.72 11.61 15.14
C ARG A 132 19.60 10.57 14.45
N ILE A 133 20.18 9.66 15.23
CA ILE A 133 21.04 8.60 14.71
C ILE A 133 20.17 7.42 14.26
N VAL A 134 19.95 7.31 12.95
CA VAL A 134 19.32 6.13 12.34
C VAL A 134 20.42 5.14 11.95
N ARG A 135 20.36 3.93 12.54
CA ARG A 135 21.23 2.81 12.15
C ARG A 135 20.71 2.16 10.86
N ASN A 136 21.61 1.65 10.05
CA ASN A 136 21.23 0.86 8.87
C ASN A 136 20.79 -0.52 9.32
N ILE A 137 19.78 -1.07 8.64
CA ILE A 137 19.40 -2.48 8.78
C ILE A 137 20.57 -3.32 8.28
N THR A 138 21.07 -4.22 9.12
CA THR A 138 22.04 -5.24 8.74
C THR A 138 21.32 -6.51 8.29
N VAL A 139 22.04 -7.41 7.65
CA VAL A 139 21.45 -8.65 7.10
C VAL A 139 21.03 -9.58 8.23
N ASP A 140 21.76 -9.52 9.34
CA ASP A 140 21.55 -10.33 10.53
C ASP A 140 20.29 -9.92 11.30
N ASP A 141 19.83 -8.67 11.11
CA ASP A 141 18.58 -8.15 11.70
C ASP A 141 17.31 -8.74 11.05
N GLN A 142 17.44 -9.58 10.02
CA GLN A 142 16.30 -10.21 9.30
C GLN A 142 16.06 -11.68 9.69
N ASN A 143 16.63 -12.14 10.78
CA ASN A 143 16.32 -13.48 11.28
C ASN A 143 14.90 -13.44 11.85
N ARG A 144 13.95 -14.06 11.13
CA ARG A 144 12.56 -14.15 11.58
C ARG A 144 12.48 -14.97 12.86
N ASP A 145 11.86 -14.39 13.88
CA ASP A 145 11.62 -15.08 15.13
C ASP A 145 10.45 -16.06 14.95
N PRO A 146 10.68 -17.39 15.00
CA PRO A 146 9.63 -18.37 14.78
C PRO A 146 8.56 -18.34 15.88
N ALA A 147 8.95 -17.96 17.10
CA ALA A 147 8.04 -17.82 18.23
C ALA A 147 6.96 -16.75 17.98
N TYR A 148 7.33 -15.62 17.39
CA TYR A 148 6.38 -14.53 17.13
C TYR A 148 5.30 -14.94 16.13
N LEU A 149 5.67 -15.70 15.09
CA LEU A 149 4.70 -16.21 14.11
C LEU A 149 3.72 -17.20 14.75
N GLN A 150 4.20 -18.04 15.68
CA GLN A 150 3.34 -18.98 16.42
C GLN A 150 2.37 -18.23 17.34
N ASP A 151 2.82 -17.17 18.01
CA ASP A 151 1.95 -16.34 18.85
C ASP A 151 0.83 -15.68 18.02
N GLN A 152 1.16 -15.20 16.81
CA GLN A 152 0.17 -14.69 15.87
C GLN A 152 -0.82 -15.78 15.43
N ASP A 153 -0.34 -17.00 15.13
CA ASP A 153 -1.20 -18.14 14.77
C ASP A 153 -2.18 -18.48 15.90
N GLN A 154 -1.69 -18.47 17.14
CA GLN A 154 -2.52 -18.73 18.32
C GLN A 154 -3.56 -17.63 18.54
N GLN A 155 -3.22 -16.36 18.30
CA GLN A 155 -4.16 -15.26 18.39
C GLN A 155 -5.25 -15.38 17.32
N GLU A 156 -4.88 -15.62 16.06
CA GLU A 156 -5.83 -15.83 14.96
C GLU A 156 -6.77 -17.03 15.24
N GLN A 157 -6.23 -18.15 15.72
CA GLN A 157 -7.04 -19.31 16.12
C GLN A 157 -8.03 -18.98 17.24
N LYS A 158 -7.61 -18.18 18.23
CA LYS A 158 -8.48 -17.73 19.33
C LYS A 158 -9.58 -16.80 18.82
N ASP A 159 -9.26 -15.88 17.92
CA ASP A 159 -10.22 -14.94 17.33
C ASP A 159 -11.25 -15.67 16.47
N ILE A 160 -10.79 -16.63 15.67
CA ILE A 160 -11.66 -17.53 14.90
C ILE A 160 -12.58 -18.31 15.85
N ALA A 161 -12.03 -18.93 16.89
CA ALA A 161 -12.80 -19.68 17.88
C ALA A 161 -13.82 -18.79 18.61
N ALA A 162 -13.46 -17.54 18.94
CA ALA A 162 -14.36 -16.57 19.55
C ALA A 162 -15.50 -16.19 18.59
N ALA A 163 -15.20 -15.92 17.33
CA ALA A 163 -16.20 -15.60 16.31
C ALA A 163 -17.23 -16.74 16.11
N PHE A 164 -16.78 -17.99 16.14
CA PHE A 164 -17.67 -19.16 16.04
C PHE A 164 -18.42 -19.50 17.34
N ALA A 165 -18.04 -18.93 18.49
CA ALA A 165 -18.72 -19.20 19.77
C ALA A 165 -20.05 -18.44 19.93
N ASP A 166 -20.20 -17.28 19.30
CA ASP A 166 -21.36 -16.39 19.47
C ASP A 166 -22.66 -16.90 18.80
N ASP A 167 -22.56 -17.81 17.82
CA ASP A 167 -23.72 -18.41 17.15
C ASP A 167 -24.46 -19.46 18.01
N THR A 168 -23.92 -19.84 19.17
CA THR A 168 -24.55 -20.81 20.08
C THR A 168 -25.62 -20.21 21.00
N LYS A 169 -25.75 -18.88 21.04
CA LYS A 169 -26.92 -18.20 21.66
C LYS A 169 -28.13 -18.27 20.73
N THR A 170 -28.64 -19.48 20.51
CA THR A 170 -30.02 -19.67 20.05
C THR A 170 -30.94 -18.92 21.01
N LYS A 171 -31.57 -17.84 20.53
CA LYS A 171 -32.62 -17.13 21.27
C LYS A 171 -33.65 -18.18 21.70
N LYS A 172 -33.67 -18.53 22.97
CA LYS A 172 -34.71 -19.35 23.59
C LYS A 172 -36.01 -18.58 23.35
N LYS A 173 -36.75 -18.91 22.28
CA LYS A 173 -38.09 -18.37 22.06
C LYS A 173 -38.91 -18.89 23.22
N GLU A 174 -39.08 -18.06 24.24
CA GLU A 174 -40.03 -18.32 25.30
C GLU A 174 -41.41 -18.37 24.65
N THR A 175 -41.88 -19.58 24.37
CA THR A 175 -43.24 -19.81 23.92
C THR A 175 -44.14 -19.51 25.11
N ILE A 176 -44.77 -18.34 25.11
CA ILE A 176 -45.83 -18.00 26.05
C ILE A 176 -47.01 -18.91 25.72
N PHE A 177 -47.13 -20.02 26.44
CA PHE A 177 -48.31 -20.87 26.40
C PHE A 177 -49.45 -20.11 27.07
N ILE A 178 -50.35 -19.54 26.29
CA ILE A 178 -51.60 -18.94 26.80
C ILE A 178 -52.55 -20.11 27.11
N PRO A 179 -52.82 -20.46 28.37
CA PRO A 179 -53.80 -21.48 28.66
C PRO A 179 -55.18 -20.94 28.31
N VAL A 180 -55.83 -21.54 27.31
CA VAL A 180 -57.25 -21.29 27.04
C VAL A 180 -58.02 -21.94 28.18
N LYS A 181 -58.36 -21.15 29.20
CA LYS A 181 -59.35 -21.58 30.20
C LYS A 181 -60.68 -21.79 29.47
N SER A 182 -61.27 -22.95 29.71
CA SER A 182 -62.54 -23.34 29.11
C SER A 182 -63.64 -22.32 29.44
N ARG A 183 -64.65 -22.26 28.58
CA ARG A 183 -65.78 -21.31 28.61
C ARG A 183 -66.62 -21.34 29.91
N LEU A 184 -66.35 -22.29 30.82
CA LEU A 184 -67.14 -22.54 32.03
C LEU A 184 -66.73 -21.68 33.23
N ASP A 185 -65.57 -21.02 33.20
CA ASP A 185 -65.11 -20.16 34.30
C ASP A 185 -65.68 -18.72 34.26
N ALA A 186 -66.40 -18.35 33.18
CA ALA A 186 -66.95 -17.00 33.00
C ALA A 186 -68.30 -16.77 33.73
N THR A 187 -68.93 -17.81 34.28
CA THR A 187 -70.28 -17.72 34.87
C THR A 187 -70.32 -17.57 36.39
N VAL A 188 -69.17 -17.56 37.09
CA VAL A 188 -69.16 -17.48 38.56
C VAL A 188 -69.19 -16.03 39.11
N ASN A 189 -68.90 -15.01 38.30
CA ASN A 189 -68.96 -13.60 38.74
C ASN A 189 -70.32 -12.92 38.49
N LYS A 190 -71.43 -13.66 38.65
CA LYS A 190 -72.78 -13.05 38.66
C LYS A 190 -73.60 -13.41 39.90
N GLU A 191 -73.02 -14.13 40.86
CA GLU A 191 -73.63 -14.40 42.16
C GLU A 191 -72.65 -13.98 43.26
N LEU A 192 -72.44 -12.68 43.42
CA LEU A 192 -72.08 -12.01 44.68
C LEU A 192 -72.07 -10.49 44.44
N LEU A 193 -73.17 -9.86 44.86
CA LEU A 193 -73.48 -8.42 44.98
C LEU A 193 -73.77 -7.63 43.69
#